data_AF-A0A959L4M2-F1
#
_entry.id   AF-A0A959L4M2-F1
#
_cell.length_a   1.000
_cell.length_b   1.000
_cell.length_c   1.000
_cell.angle_alpha   90.00
_cell.angle_beta   90.00
_cell.angle_gamma   90.00
#
_symmetry.space_group_name_H-M   'P 1'
#
loop_
_entity.id
_entity.type
_entity.pdbx_description
1 polymer ?
#
loop_
_entity_poly.entity_id
_entity_poly.type
_entity_poly.pdbx_seq_one_letter_code
_entity_poly.pdbx_strand_id
1 'polypeptide(L)'
;KEHNAVQLIEDIDAETLKSIRWFIDCGDDDFLYEGNSLVHIAMRKKEIPHEYRVRDGAHNWTYWRESLPVVLSFISDAFHQH
;
A
#
# COMPACT_ATOMS: atom_id res chain seq x y z
N LYS A 1 20.40 -4.22 -2.66
CA LYS A 1 19.85 -4.39 -1.28
C LYS A 1 19.40 -3.04 -0.73
N GLU A 2 20.13 -1.95 -0.98
CA GLU A 2 19.52 -0.62 -0.93
C GLU A 2 18.37 -0.55 -1.96
N HIS A 3 17.22 0.00 -1.56
CA HIS A 3 15.99 0.19 -2.36
C HIS A 3 15.00 -0.98 -2.52
N ASN A 4 15.07 -2.05 -1.70
CA ASN A 4 14.00 -3.06 -1.68
C ASN A 4 12.92 -2.70 -0.64
N ALA A 5 11.67 -2.50 -1.09
CA ALA A 5 10.58 -2.10 -0.22
C ALA A 5 10.27 -3.10 0.90
N VAL A 6 10.35 -4.41 0.63
CA VAL A 6 10.11 -5.46 1.63
C VAL A 6 11.17 -5.40 2.72
N GLN A 7 12.45 -5.25 2.34
CA GLN A 7 13.53 -5.11 3.31
C GLN A 7 13.36 -3.87 4.18
N LEU A 8 12.94 -2.74 3.60
CA LEU A 8 12.66 -1.53 4.38
C LEU A 8 11.55 -1.75 5.42
N ILE A 9 10.48 -2.46 5.07
CA ILE A 9 9.42 -2.83 6.01
C ILE A 9 9.95 -3.73 7.12
N GLU A 10 10.89 -4.63 6.82
CA GLU A 10 11.53 -5.52 7.80
C GLU A 10 12.52 -4.81 8.71
N ASP A 11 13.23 -3.79 8.22
CA ASP A 11 14.29 -3.10 8.95
C ASP A 11 13.78 -1.93 9.81
N ILE A 12 12.72 -1.24 9.36
CA ILE A 12 12.16 -0.10 10.12
C ILE A 12 11.43 -0.60 11.37
N ASP A 13 11.58 0.15 12.46
CA ASP A 13 10.86 -0.04 13.71
C ASP A 13 9.33 -0.07 13.51
N ALA A 14 8.66 -0.99 14.20
CA ALA A 14 7.23 -1.23 14.02
C ALA A 14 6.39 -0.02 14.46
N GLU A 15 6.79 0.69 15.52
CA GLU A 15 6.02 1.85 16.01
C GLU A 15 6.10 3.03 15.03
N THR A 16 7.26 3.21 14.39
CA THR A 16 7.45 4.17 13.30
C THR A 16 6.52 3.84 12.13
N LEU A 17 6.45 2.57 11.72
CA LEU A 17 5.55 2.16 10.64
C LEU A 17 4.07 2.31 11.02
N LYS A 18 3.69 2.01 12.27
CA LYS A 18 2.32 2.17 12.78
C LYS A 18 1.87 3.62 12.88
N SER A 19 2.82 4.58 12.95
CA SER A 19 2.50 6.01 12.97
C SER A 19 1.98 6.53 11.62
N ILE A 20 2.08 5.74 10.54
CA ILE A 20 1.69 6.09 9.18
C ILE A 20 0.40 5.36 8.80
N ARG A 21 -0.51 6.05 8.11
CA ARG A 21 -1.69 5.44 7.47
C ARG A 21 -1.31 4.95 6.08
N TRP A 22 -1.19 3.64 5.92
CA TRP A 22 -0.75 3.01 4.68
C TRP A 22 -1.93 2.56 3.80
N PHE A 23 -1.81 2.82 2.50
CA PHE A 23 -2.74 2.35 1.48
C PHE A 23 -1.93 1.80 0.31
N ILE A 24 -2.15 0.53 -0.03
CA ILE A 24 -1.50 -0.18 -1.12
C ILE A 24 -2.58 -0.60 -2.11
N ASP A 25 -2.47 -0.15 -3.35
CA ASP A 25 -3.43 -0.45 -4.42
C ASP A 25 -2.68 -0.83 -5.69
N CYS A 26 -2.92 -2.05 -6.18
CA CYS A 26 -2.20 -2.61 -7.31
C CYS A 26 -3.14 -3.54 -8.10
N GLY A 27 -3.07 -3.45 -9.43
CA GLY A 27 -3.81 -4.35 -10.31
C GLY A 27 -3.26 -5.78 -10.27
N ASP A 28 -4.10 -6.78 -10.49
CA ASP A 28 -3.69 -8.18 -10.54
C ASP A 28 -2.88 -8.57 -11.79
N ASP A 29 -3.08 -7.86 -12.90
CA ASP A 29 -2.29 -7.98 -14.14
C ASP A 29 -1.07 -7.03 -14.18
N ASP A 30 -0.84 -6.24 -13.12
CA ASP A 30 0.33 -5.36 -13.00
C ASP A 30 1.60 -6.18 -12.72
N PHE A 31 2.68 -5.98 -13.47
CA PHE A 31 3.95 -6.71 -13.24
C PHE A 31 4.57 -6.46 -11.85
N LEU A 32 4.09 -5.48 -11.08
CA LEU A 32 4.48 -5.19 -9.70
C LEU A 32 3.60 -5.89 -8.65
N TYR A 33 2.61 -6.71 -9.04
CA TYR A 33 1.67 -7.34 -8.10
C TYR A 33 2.38 -8.18 -7.02
N GLU A 34 3.42 -8.92 -7.40
CA GLU A 34 4.18 -9.78 -6.48
C GLU A 34 4.89 -8.94 -5.41
N GLY A 35 5.55 -7.86 -5.82
CA GLY A 35 6.24 -6.95 -4.90
C GLY A 35 5.29 -6.30 -3.90
N ASN A 36 4.13 -5.82 -4.37
CA ASN A 36 3.09 -5.26 -3.50
C ASN A 36 2.53 -6.33 -2.53
N SER A 37 2.34 -7.56 -2.99
CA SER A 37 1.89 -8.69 -2.16
C SER A 37 2.89 -9.02 -1.06
N LEU A 38 4.19 -9.03 -1.38
CA LEU A 38 5.25 -9.28 -0.39
C LEU A 38 5.33 -8.17 0.66
N VAL A 39 5.17 -6.90 0.25
CA VAL A 39 5.08 -5.77 1.19
C VAL A 39 3.87 -5.95 2.12
N HIS A 40 2.69 -6.25 1.58
CA HIS A 40 1.49 -6.53 2.37
C HIS A 40 1.74 -7.65 3.39
N ILE A 41 2.30 -8.79 2.97
CA ILE A 41 2.59 -9.92 3.84
C ILE A 41 3.57 -9.52 4.96
N ALA A 42 4.64 -8.79 4.64
CA ALA A 42 5.61 -8.32 5.62
C ALA A 42 4.97 -7.38 6.66
N MET A 43 4.13 -6.43 6.21
CA MET A 43 3.40 -5.53 7.09
C MET A 43 2.39 -6.28 7.98
N ARG A 44 1.69 -7.29 7.45
CA ARG A 44 0.78 -8.14 8.24
C ARG A 44 1.50 -8.93 9.32
N LYS A 45 2.67 -9.51 9.01
CA LYS A 45 3.49 -10.24 9.99
C LYS A 45 4.00 -9.35 11.13
N LYS A 46 4.23 -8.06 10.85
CA LYS A 46 4.61 -7.05 11.83
C LYS A 46 3.41 -6.34 12.51
N GLU A 47 2.19 -6.78 12.22
CA GLU A 47 0.96 -6.19 12.75
C GLU A 47 0.82 -4.68 12.47
N ILE A 48 1.34 -4.22 11.32
CA ILE A 48 1.22 -2.82 10.90
C ILE A 48 -0.18 -2.63 10.27
N PRO A 49 -1.01 -1.67 10.76
CA PRO A 49 -2.28 -1.35 10.14
C PRO A 49 -2.07 -0.76 8.73
N HIS A 50 -2.75 -1.32 7.74
CA HIS A 50 -2.70 -0.84 6.37
C HIS A 50 -3.92 -1.34 5.60
N GLU A 51 -4.25 -0.64 4.52
CA GLU A 51 -5.23 -1.07 3.55
C GLU A 51 -4.51 -1.65 2.33
N TYR A 52 -4.92 -2.83 1.90
CA TYR A 52 -4.39 -3.50 0.71
C TYR A 52 -5.54 -3.86 -0.22
N ARG A 53 -5.55 -3.29 -1.43
CA ARG A 53 -6.56 -3.53 -2.45
C ARG A 53 -5.91 -4.08 -3.71
N VAL A 54 -6.50 -5.13 -4.25
CA VAL A 54 -6.17 -5.69 -5.56
C VAL A 54 -7.47 -5.78 -6.36
N ARG A 55 -7.43 -5.37 -7.63
CA ARG A 55 -8.56 -5.40 -8.55
C ARG A 55 -8.07 -5.75 -9.95
N ASP A 56 -9.01 -6.17 -10.81
CA ASP A 56 -8.76 -6.39 -12.22
C ASP A 56 -8.12 -5.15 -12.86
N GLY A 57 -6.92 -5.33 -13.44
CA GLY A 57 -6.24 -4.31 -14.22
C GLY A 57 -4.72 -4.36 -14.17
N ALA A 58 -4.10 -3.59 -15.07
CA ALA A 58 -2.65 -3.59 -15.28
C ALA A 58 -2.01 -2.23 -14.94
N HIS A 59 -0.70 -2.12 -15.16
CA HIS A 59 0.11 -0.93 -14.92
C HIS A 59 -0.20 0.22 -15.92
N ASN A 60 -1.37 0.84 -15.80
CA ASN A 60 -1.85 1.82 -16.76
C ASN A 60 -2.74 2.92 -16.14
N TRP A 61 -2.93 4.00 -16.91
CA TRP A 61 -3.71 5.16 -16.50
C TRP A 61 -5.22 4.91 -16.34
N THR A 62 -5.77 3.86 -16.95
CA THR A 62 -7.19 3.52 -16.73
C THR A 62 -7.36 3.01 -15.31
N TYR A 63 -6.53 2.05 -14.88
CA TYR A 63 -6.53 1.54 -13.51
C TYR A 63 -6.33 2.66 -12.48
N TRP A 64 -5.31 3.51 -12.69
CA TRP A 64 -5.01 4.59 -11.72
C TRP A 64 -6.12 5.63 -11.63
N ARG A 65 -6.80 5.97 -12.74
CA ARG A 65 -7.93 6.92 -12.72
C ARG A 65 -9.11 6.36 -11.94
N GLU A 66 -9.35 5.06 -11.99
CA GLU A 66 -10.43 4.41 -11.23
C GLU A 66 -10.06 4.26 -9.74
N SER A 67 -8.79 4.04 -9.42
CA SER A 67 -8.28 4.00 -8.04
C SER A 67 -8.30 5.37 -7.35
N LEU A 68 -8.03 6.44 -8.11
CA LEU A 68 -7.78 7.78 -7.55
C LEU A 68 -8.88 8.31 -6.61
N PRO A 69 -10.19 8.23 -6.92
CA PRO A 69 -11.23 8.68 -5.99
C PRO A 69 -11.20 7.95 -4.64
N VAL A 70 -10.90 6.65 -4.65
CA VAL A 70 -10.81 5.83 -3.43
C VAL A 70 -9.62 6.26 -2.59
N VAL A 71 -8.43 6.41 -3.21
CA VAL A 71 -7.21 6.86 -2.52
C VAL A 71 -7.42 8.25 -1.92
N LEU A 72 -8.03 9.18 -2.69
CA LEU A 72 -8.29 10.53 -2.21
C LEU A 72 -9.27 10.53 -1.03
N SER A 73 -10.32 9.70 -1.05
CA SER A 73 -11.22 9.54 0.10
C SER A 73 -10.46 9.05 1.34
N PHE A 74 -9.64 8.00 1.20
CA PHE A 74 -8.82 7.47 2.29
C PHE A 74 -7.90 8.54 2.92
N ILE A 75 -7.27 9.36 2.06
CA ILE A 75 -6.42 10.47 2.50
C ILE A 75 -7.26 11.53 3.21
N SER A 76 -8.38 11.96 2.63
CA SER A 76 -9.28 12.96 3.23
C SER A 76 -9.76 12.54 4.63
N ASP A 77 -10.11 11.26 4.81
CA ASP A 77 -10.53 10.69 6.10
C ASP A 77 -9.41 10.69 7.17
N ALA A 78 -8.15 10.92 6.78
CA ALA A 78 -7.05 11.11 7.72
C ALA A 78 -6.88 12.56 8.19
N PHE A 79 -7.34 13.53 7.39
CA PHE A 79 -7.22 14.96 7.69
C PHE A 79 -8.53 15.57 8.21
N HIS A 80 -9.65 14.85 8.12
CA HIS A 80 -10.89 15.25 8.77
C HIS A 80 -10.70 15.28 10.29
N GLN A 81 -10.49 16.48 10.82
CA GLN A 81 -10.61 16.79 12.23
C GLN A 81 -12.10 16.88 12.57
N HIS A 82 -12.57 15.98 13.42
CA HIS A 82 -13.74 16.24 14.25
C HIS A 82 -13.29 16.95 15.53
#